data_AF-A0A3C1FU23-F1
#
_entry.id   AF-A0A3C1FU23-F1
#
_cell.length_a   1.000
_cell.length_b   1.000
_cell.length_c   1.000
_cell.angle_alpha   90.00
_cell.angle_beta   90.00
_cell.angle_gamma   90.00
#
_symmetry.space_group_name_H-M   'P 1'
#
loop_
_entity.id
_entity.type
_entity.pdbx_description
1 polymer ?
#
loop_
_entity_poly.entity_id
_entity_poly.type
_entity_poly.pdbx_seq_one_letter_code
_entity_poly.pdbx_strand_id
1 'polypeptide(L)'
;MFSYFRMPIGLIAAAILFSLCSFSSSADYYKWTDENGNLQFSDSFQNVPEKYRDQIEKKVFVDDARSSSEPLVKARQVKLPASNEENKKKTAKRFEVPYKPYEGSAKRVIISVVLNDSVTAPMAIDTGAPETVISVKLAEKLGLFNEDQGRLIIRAGGIGGTTPAIRSIIDSIHAGGAKAEFIPTTVIHSISDSFEGLLGLDFVSNYSMTIDSKRMMVVFEELPLNPDHPGGHDKEWWTNHFMEFADSRSKWKAYGEALEKKIHDSMQSIGNEDLKKKAFADFQYKEAEKLLDKLGRYASENSVPTEWRQY
;
A
#
# COMPACT_ATOMS: atom_id res chain seq x y z
N MET A 1 9.59 24.76 72.98
CA MET A 1 10.37 25.99 73.17
C MET A 1 10.53 26.65 71.80
N PHE A 2 9.78 27.74 71.58
CA PHE A 2 9.77 28.70 70.46
C PHE A 2 9.60 28.18 69.01
N SER A 3 8.97 28.88 68.07
CA SER A 3 7.90 29.90 68.05
C SER A 3 7.63 30.16 66.57
N TYR A 4 6.35 30.38 66.26
CA TYR A 4 5.77 30.92 65.04
C TYR A 4 6.63 31.89 64.20
N PHE A 5 6.50 31.79 62.87
CA PHE A 5 6.21 32.98 62.06
C PHE A 5 5.24 32.65 60.92
N ARG A 6 4.16 33.44 60.85
CA ARG A 6 3.10 33.43 59.85
C ARG A 6 3.49 34.33 58.67
N MET A 7 3.14 33.88 57.46
CA MET A 7 2.54 34.58 56.28
C MET A 7 2.86 36.06 55.97
N PRO A 8 2.86 36.43 54.67
CA PRO A 8 1.63 37.02 54.15
C PRO A 8 1.18 36.54 52.76
N ILE A 9 -0.12 36.71 52.57
CA ILE A 9 -0.91 36.68 51.33
C ILE A 9 -0.53 37.89 50.47
N GLY A 10 -0.44 37.72 49.13
CA GLY A 10 -0.26 38.84 48.21
C GLY A 10 -0.39 38.44 46.74
N LEU A 11 -1.58 38.70 46.19
CA LEU A 11 -1.93 38.68 44.76
C LEU A 11 -0.85 39.27 43.84
N ILE A 12 -0.60 38.63 42.69
CA ILE A 12 -0.60 39.26 41.35
C ILE A 12 -1.12 38.21 40.36
N ALA A 13 -2.30 38.49 39.80
CA ALA A 13 -2.76 37.89 38.56
C ALA A 13 -1.92 38.45 37.40
N ALA A 14 -1.36 37.58 36.56
CA ALA A 14 -0.90 37.96 35.24
C ALA A 14 -1.09 36.77 34.30
N ALA A 15 -2.16 36.88 33.51
CA ALA A 15 -2.48 36.03 32.39
C ALA A 15 -1.35 36.03 31.36
N ILE A 16 -0.85 34.84 31.02
CA ILE A 16 -0.10 34.53 29.80
C ILE A 16 -0.42 33.05 29.51
N LEU A 17 -1.62 32.64 29.09
CA LEU A 17 -2.21 32.80 27.75
C LEU A 17 -1.21 33.21 26.65
N PHE A 18 -0.15 32.41 26.46
CA PHE A 18 0.46 32.25 25.14
C PHE A 18 -0.15 30.98 24.54
N SER A 19 -1.31 31.13 23.91
CA SER A 19 -1.37 31.32 22.46
C SER A 19 -0.78 30.13 21.73
N LEU A 20 -1.69 29.18 21.47
CA LEU A 20 -1.71 28.33 20.30
C LEU A 20 -1.25 29.12 19.06
N CYS A 21 0.03 29.07 18.72
CA CYS A 21 0.42 29.17 17.32
C CYS A 21 0.33 27.76 16.76
N SER A 22 -0.90 27.34 16.46
CA SER A 22 -1.08 26.34 15.42
C SER A 22 -0.55 27.00 14.16
N PHE A 23 0.63 26.57 13.71
CA PHE A 23 0.99 26.76 12.31
C PHE A 23 0.01 25.91 11.51
N SER A 24 -1.15 26.49 11.20
CA SER A 24 -2.00 26.00 10.13
C SER A 24 -1.22 26.20 8.84
N SER A 25 -0.46 25.19 8.44
CA SER A 25 -0.05 25.12 7.05
C SER A 25 -1.31 24.78 6.25
N SER A 26 -2.02 25.82 5.80
CA SER A 26 -2.97 25.67 4.72
C SER A 26 -2.17 25.12 3.54
N ALA A 27 -2.42 23.86 3.16
CA ALA A 27 -1.92 23.35 1.89
C ALA A 27 -2.78 24.01 0.81
N ASP A 28 -2.32 25.16 0.31
CA ASP A 28 -2.98 25.86 -0.78
C ASP A 28 -2.87 25.00 -2.04
N TYR A 29 -4.02 24.59 -2.60
CA TYR A 29 -4.08 23.91 -3.88
C TYR A 29 -4.45 24.90 -4.98
N TYR A 30 -3.85 24.72 -6.15
CA TYR A 30 -4.08 25.52 -7.35
C TYR A 30 -5.13 24.84 -8.21
N LYS A 31 -6.06 25.62 -8.74
CA LYS A 31 -7.17 25.14 -9.56
C LYS A 31 -7.25 25.95 -10.85
N TRP A 32 -7.37 25.29 -11.99
CA TRP A 32 -7.61 25.93 -13.28
C TRP A 32 -8.49 25.05 -14.17
N THR A 33 -9.03 25.63 -15.24
CA THR A 33 -9.79 24.88 -16.24
C THR A 33 -8.95 24.78 -17.51
N ASP A 34 -8.78 23.55 -18.01
CA ASP A 34 -8.06 23.33 -19.27
C ASP A 34 -8.90 23.71 -20.50
N GLU A 35 -8.27 23.65 -21.67
CA GLU A 35 -8.89 23.98 -22.95
C GLU A 35 -10.04 23.06 -23.36
N ASN A 36 -10.16 21.89 -22.71
CA ASN A 36 -11.26 20.96 -22.91
C ASN A 36 -12.42 21.18 -21.91
N GLY A 37 -12.32 22.21 -21.07
CA GLY A 37 -13.30 22.51 -20.04
C GLY A 37 -13.18 21.62 -18.80
N ASN A 38 -12.11 20.82 -18.67
CA ASN A 38 -11.93 19.97 -17.51
C ASN A 38 -11.24 20.73 -16.38
N LEU A 39 -11.67 20.42 -15.16
CA LEU A 39 -11.16 21.04 -13.96
C LEU A 39 -9.92 20.30 -13.47
N GLN A 40 -8.81 21.02 -13.35
CA GLN A 40 -7.52 20.49 -12.93
C GLN A 40 -7.10 21.07 -11.58
N PHE A 41 -6.32 20.29 -10.83
CA PHE A 41 -5.81 20.66 -9.51
C PHE A 41 -4.32 20.36 -9.38
N SER A 42 -3.60 21.16 -8.59
CA SER A 42 -2.20 20.93 -8.26
C SER A 42 -1.91 21.34 -6.83
N ASP A 43 -1.04 20.61 -6.14
CA ASP A 43 -0.50 20.92 -4.80
C ASP A 43 0.73 21.84 -4.83
N SER A 44 1.23 22.18 -6.03
CA SER A 44 2.37 23.07 -6.25
C SER A 44 2.14 24.01 -7.43
N PHE A 45 2.47 25.29 -7.26
CA PHE A 45 2.35 26.32 -8.30
C PHE A 45 3.22 26.00 -9.53
N GLN A 46 4.39 25.39 -9.29
CA GLN A 46 5.33 25.06 -10.38
C GLN A 46 4.73 24.05 -11.36
N ASN A 47 3.86 23.17 -10.86
CA ASN A 47 3.18 22.15 -11.66
C ASN A 47 2.00 22.71 -12.45
N VAL A 48 1.60 23.97 -12.24
CA VAL A 48 0.58 24.62 -13.08
C VAL A 48 1.23 25.09 -14.38
N PRO A 49 0.74 24.65 -15.56
CA PRO A 49 1.25 25.11 -16.84
C PRO A 49 1.15 26.63 -16.95
N GLU A 50 2.19 27.26 -17.49
CA GLU A 50 2.33 28.72 -17.53
C GLU A 50 1.11 29.42 -18.15
N LYS A 51 0.54 28.82 -19.21
CA LYS A 51 -0.69 29.28 -19.88
C LYS A 51 -1.95 29.37 -19.00
N TYR A 52 -1.94 28.75 -17.82
CA TYR A 52 -3.09 28.71 -16.90
C TYR A 52 -2.83 29.42 -15.57
N ARG A 53 -1.62 29.96 -15.36
CA ARG A 53 -1.25 30.61 -14.09
C ARG A 53 -2.03 31.90 -13.83
N ASP A 54 -2.47 32.58 -14.88
CA ASP A 54 -3.30 33.80 -14.78
C ASP A 54 -4.74 33.51 -14.32
N GLN A 55 -5.18 32.24 -14.36
CA GLN A 55 -6.49 31.81 -13.87
C GLN A 55 -6.51 31.54 -12.35
N ILE A 56 -5.35 31.56 -11.71
CA ILE A 56 -5.20 31.26 -10.28
C ILE A 56 -5.50 32.51 -9.46
N GLU A 57 -6.74 32.66 -8.99
CA GLU A 57 -7.09 33.73 -8.06
C GLU A 57 -6.55 33.46 -6.64
N LYS A 58 -5.84 34.42 -6.05
CA LYS A 58 -5.60 34.49 -4.59
C LYS A 58 -6.93 34.78 -3.88
N LYS A 59 -7.66 33.74 -3.50
CA LYS A 59 -8.75 33.87 -2.52
C LYS A 59 -8.23 33.56 -1.12
N VAL A 60 -8.02 34.62 -0.35
CA VAL A 60 -7.96 34.51 1.12
C VAL A 60 -9.36 34.11 1.58
N PHE A 61 -9.50 32.89 2.11
CA PHE A 61 -10.75 32.45 2.70
C PHE A 61 -10.95 33.21 4.02
N VAL A 62 -11.85 34.19 4.01
CA VAL A 62 -12.47 34.71 5.23
C VAL A 62 -13.71 33.86 5.47
N ASP A 63 -13.73 33.24 6.64
CA ASP A 63 -14.83 32.43 7.15
C ASP A 63 -16.06 33.33 7.33
N ASP A 64 -17.09 33.16 6.50
CA ASP A 64 -18.41 33.75 6.75
C ASP A 64 -19.50 32.72 6.46
N ALA A 65 -19.86 32.01 7.52
CA ALA A 65 -21.11 31.30 7.62
C ALA A 65 -22.27 32.30 7.66
N ARG A 66 -22.98 32.47 6.52
CA ARG A 66 -24.46 32.55 6.41
C ARG A 66 -24.89 33.10 5.05
N SER A 67 -25.94 32.46 4.53
CA SER A 67 -26.91 33.00 3.56
C SER A 67 -26.52 33.08 2.09
N SER A 68 -27.01 32.12 1.30
CA SER A 68 -27.95 32.44 0.22
C SER A 68 -28.51 31.16 -0.42
N SER A 69 -29.80 30.97 -0.18
CA SER A 69 -30.70 30.13 -0.95
C SER A 69 -30.97 30.75 -2.33
N GLU A 70 -30.72 30.02 -3.42
CA GLU A 70 -31.70 29.71 -4.49
C GLU A 70 -31.07 28.96 -5.69
N PRO A 71 -31.87 28.23 -6.49
CA PRO A 71 -31.43 27.06 -7.25
C PRO A 71 -31.10 27.34 -8.72
N LEU A 72 -30.04 26.73 -9.26
CA LEU A 72 -29.76 26.74 -10.71
C LEU A 72 -29.78 25.33 -11.33
N VAL A 73 -30.84 25.11 -12.13
CA VAL A 73 -30.86 24.55 -13.49
C VAL A 73 -30.80 23.02 -13.71
N LYS A 74 -32.00 22.50 -14.00
CA LYS A 74 -32.39 21.36 -14.87
C LYS A 74 -31.25 20.51 -15.47
N ALA A 75 -31.11 19.29 -14.94
CA ALA A 75 -30.42 18.20 -15.62
C ALA A 75 -31.20 17.76 -16.88
N ARG A 76 -30.57 17.89 -18.04
CA ARG A 76 -31.03 17.35 -19.32
C ARG A 76 -30.89 15.82 -19.26
N GLN A 77 -32.01 15.10 -19.22
CA GLN A 77 -32.00 13.64 -19.33
C GLN A 77 -31.48 13.24 -20.71
N VAL A 78 -30.26 12.71 -20.74
CA VAL A 78 -29.77 11.92 -21.88
C VAL A 78 -30.33 10.52 -21.72
N LYS A 79 -31.32 10.15 -22.54
CA LYS A 79 -31.74 8.76 -22.70
C LYS A 79 -30.59 8.00 -23.37
N LEU A 80 -29.87 7.16 -22.63
CA LEU A 80 -29.04 6.12 -23.23
C LEU A 80 -29.96 5.07 -23.88
N PRO A 81 -29.66 4.57 -25.08
CA PRO A 81 -30.43 3.50 -25.68
C PRO A 81 -30.24 2.21 -24.88
N ALA A 82 -31.36 1.61 -24.50
CA ALA A 82 -31.43 0.29 -23.88
C ALA A 82 -30.81 -0.75 -24.84
N SER A 83 -29.62 -1.23 -24.49
CA SER A 83 -29.06 -2.44 -25.07
C SER A 83 -29.37 -3.59 -24.12
N ASN A 84 -30.38 -4.37 -24.53
CA ASN A 84 -30.66 -5.75 -24.16
C ASN A 84 -30.20 -6.22 -22.77
N GLU A 85 -31.07 -6.01 -21.79
CA GLU A 85 -31.17 -6.84 -20.60
C GLU A 85 -31.59 -8.26 -21.00
N GLU A 86 -30.63 -9.10 -21.40
CA GLU A 86 -30.84 -10.55 -21.40
C GLU A 86 -29.49 -11.29 -21.42
N ASN A 87 -28.61 -10.94 -20.49
CA ASN A 87 -27.52 -11.83 -20.11
C ASN A 87 -27.71 -12.18 -18.64
N LYS A 88 -28.08 -13.44 -18.37
CA LYS A 88 -28.38 -13.98 -17.03
C LYS A 88 -27.33 -13.48 -16.02
N LYS A 89 -27.71 -12.53 -15.16
CA LYS A 89 -26.93 -12.16 -13.97
C LYS A 89 -26.80 -13.42 -13.10
N LYS A 90 -25.69 -14.15 -13.26
CA LYS A 90 -25.11 -14.86 -12.12
C LYS A 90 -24.89 -13.78 -11.08
N THR A 91 -25.68 -13.79 -10.01
CA THR A 91 -25.44 -12.91 -8.87
C THR A 91 -24.02 -13.17 -8.40
N ALA A 92 -23.15 -12.16 -8.53
CA ALA A 92 -21.79 -12.19 -8.00
C ALA A 92 -21.83 -12.65 -6.55
N LYS A 93 -20.90 -13.52 -6.14
CA LYS A 93 -20.84 -13.94 -4.74
C LYS A 93 -20.52 -12.72 -3.89
N ARG A 94 -21.24 -12.60 -2.78
CA ARG A 94 -21.14 -11.46 -1.86
C ARG A 94 -20.76 -11.95 -0.48
N PHE A 95 -19.70 -11.38 0.07
CA PHE A 95 -19.14 -11.75 1.37
C PHE A 95 -19.16 -10.55 2.29
N GLU A 96 -19.80 -10.68 3.45
CA GLU A 96 -19.78 -9.66 4.49
C GLU A 96 -18.79 -10.06 5.58
N VAL A 97 -17.85 -9.17 5.91
CA VAL A 97 -16.79 -9.40 6.90
C VAL A 97 -16.88 -8.29 7.95
N PRO A 98 -17.10 -8.61 9.23
CA PRO A 98 -17.09 -7.60 10.29
C PRO A 98 -15.69 -7.00 10.46
N TYR A 99 -15.62 -5.70 10.74
CA TYR A 99 -14.35 -5.01 10.96
C TYR A 99 -14.31 -4.25 12.30
N LYS A 100 -13.11 -4.13 12.87
CA LYS A 100 -12.82 -3.24 14.00
C LYS A 100 -12.45 -1.85 13.47
N PRO A 101 -13.15 -0.78 13.89
CA PRO A 101 -12.99 0.56 13.30
C PRO A 101 -11.84 1.41 13.79
N TYR A 102 -11.15 0.99 14.84
CA TYR A 102 -10.20 1.86 15.53
C TYR A 102 -8.92 1.14 15.90
N GLU A 103 -7.84 1.90 15.80
CA GLU A 103 -6.55 1.68 16.44
C GLU A 103 -6.32 2.89 17.35
N GLY A 104 -6.57 2.74 18.66
CA GLY A 104 -6.61 3.90 19.56
C GLY A 104 -7.64 4.94 19.11
N SER A 105 -7.17 6.15 18.77
CA SER A 105 -8.02 7.23 18.23
C SER A 105 -8.09 7.26 16.70
N ALA A 106 -7.24 6.50 15.99
CA ALA A 106 -7.19 6.49 14.54
C ALA A 106 -8.30 5.58 13.98
N LYS A 107 -9.01 6.06 12.95
CA LYS A 107 -9.98 5.25 12.20
C LYS A 107 -9.25 4.29 11.27
N ARG A 108 -9.56 3.01 11.36
CA ARG A 108 -9.01 1.92 10.55
C ARG A 108 -10.10 0.93 10.20
N VAL A 109 -9.95 0.20 9.10
CA VAL A 109 -10.81 -0.95 8.79
C VAL A 109 -9.99 -2.20 9.03
N ILE A 110 -10.05 -2.74 10.24
CA ILE A 110 -9.25 -3.92 10.63
C ILE A 110 -10.14 -5.16 10.55
N ILE A 111 -9.83 -6.08 9.65
CA ILE A 111 -10.54 -7.34 9.47
C ILE A 111 -9.67 -8.51 9.92
N SER A 112 -10.31 -9.62 10.31
CA SER A 112 -9.61 -10.88 10.51
C SER A 112 -9.47 -11.59 9.16
N VAL A 113 -8.25 -12.01 8.82
CA VAL A 113 -8.01 -12.82 7.62
C VAL A 113 -7.31 -14.13 7.98
N VAL A 114 -7.46 -15.13 7.13
CA VAL A 114 -6.68 -16.38 7.19
C VAL A 114 -5.65 -16.34 6.06
N LEU A 115 -4.38 -16.54 6.41
CA LEU A 115 -3.23 -16.51 5.51
C LEU A 115 -2.64 -17.93 5.42
N ASN A 116 -2.27 -18.35 4.20
CA ASN A 116 -1.78 -19.69 3.88
C ASN A 116 -2.63 -20.80 4.54
N ASP A 117 -3.96 -20.63 4.47
CA ASP A 117 -5.00 -21.54 4.99
C ASP A 117 -4.90 -21.92 6.48
N SER A 118 -4.02 -21.29 7.25
CA SER A 118 -3.63 -21.79 8.59
C SER A 118 -3.46 -20.69 9.64
N VAL A 119 -2.93 -19.52 9.27
CA VAL A 119 -2.62 -18.44 10.22
C VAL A 119 -3.70 -17.38 10.15
N THR A 120 -4.43 -17.18 11.24
CA THR A 120 -5.38 -16.08 11.36
C THR A 120 -4.70 -14.84 11.93
N ALA A 121 -4.82 -13.69 11.26
CA ALA A 121 -4.27 -12.43 11.72
C ALA A 121 -5.22 -11.23 11.48
N PRO A 122 -5.20 -10.22 12.38
CA PRO A 122 -5.85 -8.95 12.11
C PRO A 122 -5.04 -8.15 11.08
N MET A 123 -5.69 -7.71 10.01
CA MET A 123 -5.10 -6.90 8.95
C MET A 123 -5.92 -5.63 8.73
N ALA A 124 -5.26 -4.49 8.55
CA ALA A 124 -5.94 -3.26 8.15
C ALA A 124 -6.06 -3.21 6.63
N ILE A 125 -7.22 -2.82 6.11
CA ILE A 125 -7.38 -2.52 4.69
C ILE A 125 -6.75 -1.15 4.42
N ASP A 126 -5.84 -1.09 3.44
CA ASP A 126 -5.15 0.14 3.04
C ASP A 126 -5.21 0.29 1.52
N THR A 127 -6.23 1.00 1.04
CA THR A 127 -6.39 1.30 -0.40
C THR A 127 -5.33 2.27 -0.94
N GLY A 128 -4.51 2.87 -0.06
CA GLY A 128 -3.36 3.68 -0.45
C GLY A 128 -2.07 2.87 -0.64
N ALA A 129 -2.07 1.59 -0.25
CA ALA A 129 -0.94 0.70 -0.44
C ALA A 129 -1.12 -0.10 -1.75
N PRO A 130 -0.15 -0.06 -2.69
CA PRO A 130 -0.24 -0.87 -3.90
C PRO A 130 -0.19 -2.37 -3.61
N GLU A 131 0.55 -2.77 -2.56
CA GLU A 131 0.84 -4.16 -2.23
C GLU A 131 0.58 -4.44 -0.75
N THR A 132 0.41 -5.72 -0.43
CA THR A 132 0.24 -6.22 0.92
C THR A 132 1.56 -6.14 1.70
N VAL A 133 1.48 -5.65 2.93
CA VAL A 133 2.61 -5.49 3.84
C VAL A 133 2.33 -6.25 5.13
N ILE A 134 3.29 -7.03 5.63
CA ILE A 134 3.15 -7.74 6.91
C ILE A 134 4.33 -7.51 7.85
N SER A 135 4.10 -7.73 9.13
CA SER A 135 5.15 -7.70 10.13
C SER A 135 6.07 -8.92 10.02
N VAL A 136 7.34 -8.77 10.42
CA VAL A 136 8.30 -9.89 10.59
C VAL A 136 7.69 -10.99 11.47
N LYS A 137 7.01 -10.61 12.57
CA LYS A 137 6.35 -11.56 13.48
C LYS A 137 5.28 -12.41 12.77
N LEU A 138 4.49 -11.81 11.88
CA LEU A 138 3.50 -12.56 11.10
C LEU A 138 4.17 -13.46 10.06
N ALA A 139 5.22 -12.97 9.39
CA ALA A 139 5.99 -13.75 8.43
C ALA A 139 6.63 -15.00 9.08
N GLU A 140 7.14 -14.89 10.31
CA GLU A 140 7.66 -16.01 11.10
C GLU A 140 6.58 -17.05 11.40
N LYS A 141 5.39 -16.61 11.86
CA LYS A 141 4.25 -17.51 12.10
C LYS A 141 3.81 -18.25 10.85
N LEU A 142 3.89 -17.58 9.70
CA LEU A 142 3.56 -18.14 8.39
C LEU A 142 4.65 -19.05 7.83
N GLY A 143 5.84 -19.09 8.44
CA GLY A 143 6.97 -19.84 7.91
C GLY A 143 7.54 -19.25 6.61
N LEU A 144 7.31 -17.96 6.32
CA LEU A 144 7.82 -17.30 5.10
C LEU A 144 9.35 -17.18 5.08
N PHE A 145 10.01 -17.47 6.19
CA PHE A 145 11.46 -17.49 6.29
C PHE A 145 12.06 -18.90 6.18
N ASN A 146 11.23 -19.90 5.90
CA ASN A 146 11.66 -21.25 5.56
C ASN A 146 12.24 -21.29 4.13
N GLU A 147 12.81 -22.42 3.74
CA GLU A 147 13.67 -22.51 2.55
C GLU A 147 12.94 -22.25 1.22
N ASP A 148 11.62 -22.31 1.15
CA ASP A 148 10.81 -22.32 -0.08
C ASP A 148 10.10 -21.00 -0.42
N GLN A 149 10.04 -20.05 0.51
CA GLN A 149 9.15 -18.87 0.41
C GLN A 149 9.85 -17.58 -0.06
N GLY A 150 11.17 -17.58 -0.18
CA GLY A 150 11.98 -16.44 -0.63
C GLY A 150 12.14 -15.35 0.42
N ARG A 151 13.39 -14.94 0.67
CA ARG A 151 13.81 -13.89 1.62
C ARG A 151 14.66 -12.82 0.93
N LEU A 152 14.12 -12.28 -0.15
CA LEU A 152 14.82 -11.32 -0.98
C LEU A 152 14.79 -9.95 -0.30
N ILE A 153 15.95 -9.37 -0.01
CA ILE A 153 16.09 -8.03 0.53
C ILE A 153 15.85 -7.04 -0.59
N ILE A 154 14.89 -6.15 -0.37
CA ILE A 154 14.52 -5.06 -1.26
C ILE A 154 14.57 -3.73 -0.51
N ARG A 155 14.40 -2.64 -1.25
CA ARG A 155 14.09 -1.33 -0.68
C ARG A 155 12.62 -1.03 -0.89
N ALA A 156 11.84 -1.02 0.18
CA ALA A 156 10.46 -0.57 0.14
C ALA A 156 10.44 0.96 0.18
N GLY A 157 9.62 1.59 -0.67
CA GLY A 157 9.46 3.04 -0.74
C GLY A 157 8.05 3.50 -0.34
N GLY A 158 7.95 4.71 0.19
CA GLY A 158 6.68 5.37 0.48
C GLY A 158 6.90 6.86 0.79
N ILE A 159 5.85 7.55 1.25
CA ILE A 159 5.90 8.98 1.58
C ILE A 159 6.99 9.29 2.63
N GLY A 160 7.28 8.35 3.52
CA GLY A 160 8.33 8.47 4.53
C GLY A 160 9.77 8.16 4.06
N GLY A 161 9.99 7.93 2.76
CA GLY A 161 11.29 7.56 2.20
C GLY A 161 11.41 6.07 1.88
N THR A 162 12.65 5.57 1.81
CA THR A 162 12.92 4.15 1.55
C THR A 162 13.52 3.45 2.76
N THR A 163 13.09 2.21 3.02
CA THR A 163 13.58 1.37 4.11
C THR A 163 13.92 -0.03 3.60
N PRO A 164 14.94 -0.72 4.15
CA PRO A 164 15.15 -2.14 3.88
C PRO A 164 13.92 -2.96 4.28
N ALA A 165 13.52 -3.87 3.40
CA ALA A 165 12.42 -4.79 3.63
C ALA A 165 12.76 -6.18 3.04
N ILE A 166 11.96 -7.18 3.38
CA ILE A 166 12.05 -8.51 2.79
C ILE A 166 10.86 -8.71 1.84
N ARG A 167 11.12 -9.16 0.64
CA ARG A 167 10.15 -9.58 -0.37
C ARG A 167 9.95 -11.10 -0.26
N SER A 168 8.69 -11.51 -0.16
CA SER A 168 8.24 -12.91 -0.12
C SER A 168 6.90 -13.04 -0.84
N ILE A 169 6.28 -14.22 -0.84
CA ILE A 169 4.96 -14.48 -1.43
C ILE A 169 4.10 -15.22 -0.42
N ILE A 170 2.94 -14.66 -0.08
CA ILE A 170 1.87 -15.38 0.62
C ILE A 170 1.08 -16.17 -0.43
N ASP A 171 0.82 -17.45 -0.18
CA ASP A 171 0.14 -18.34 -1.13
C ASP A 171 -1.35 -18.05 -1.22
N SER A 172 -2.00 -17.81 -0.07
CA SER A 172 -3.42 -17.48 -0.02
C SER A 172 -3.75 -16.46 1.07
N ILE A 173 -4.70 -15.57 0.78
CA ILE A 173 -5.35 -14.71 1.78
C ILE A 173 -6.86 -14.89 1.66
N HIS A 174 -7.51 -15.13 2.79
CA HIS A 174 -8.95 -15.29 2.89
C HIS A 174 -9.55 -14.26 3.86
N ALA A 175 -10.52 -13.49 3.38
CA ALA A 175 -11.34 -12.58 4.19
C ALA A 175 -12.81 -13.00 4.10
N GLY A 176 -13.27 -13.78 5.08
CA GLY A 176 -14.57 -14.45 4.98
C GLY A 176 -14.58 -15.43 3.81
N GLY A 177 -15.37 -15.15 2.77
CA GLY A 177 -15.37 -15.93 1.53
C GLY A 177 -14.59 -15.30 0.37
N ALA A 178 -14.06 -14.09 0.53
CA ALA A 178 -13.16 -13.49 -0.45
C ALA A 178 -11.78 -14.16 -0.36
N LYS A 179 -11.16 -14.46 -1.51
CA LYS A 179 -9.88 -15.15 -1.63
C LYS A 179 -8.99 -14.44 -2.64
N ALA A 180 -7.73 -14.27 -2.29
CA ALA A 180 -6.65 -13.99 -3.24
C ALA A 180 -5.62 -15.12 -3.15
N GLU A 181 -4.96 -15.40 -4.28
CA GLU A 181 -3.88 -16.38 -4.40
C GLU A 181 -2.65 -15.67 -4.94
N PHE A 182 -1.46 -16.16 -4.57
CA PHE A 182 -0.18 -15.60 -4.95
C PHE A 182 -0.08 -14.09 -4.70
N ILE A 183 0.26 -13.71 -3.46
CA ILE A 183 0.34 -12.31 -3.03
C ILE A 183 1.80 -11.95 -2.77
N PRO A 184 2.51 -11.30 -3.72
CA PRO A 184 3.79 -10.67 -3.46
C PRO A 184 3.67 -9.74 -2.25
N THR A 185 4.49 -10.02 -1.24
CA THR A 185 4.33 -9.42 0.08
C THR A 185 5.63 -8.78 0.52
N THR A 186 5.50 -7.57 1.03
CA THR A 186 6.61 -6.85 1.66
C THR A 186 6.56 -7.04 3.17
N VAL A 187 7.66 -7.53 3.76
CA VAL A 187 7.79 -7.78 5.20
C VAL A 187 8.64 -6.69 5.83
N ILE A 188 8.09 -6.04 6.85
CA ILE A 188 8.75 -4.98 7.62
C ILE A 188 8.71 -5.25 9.12
N HIS A 189 9.58 -4.59 9.90
CA HIS A 189 9.76 -4.91 11.32
C HIS A 189 8.54 -4.59 12.19
N SER A 190 7.94 -3.42 12.00
CA SER A 190 6.80 -2.97 12.79
C SER A 190 5.80 -2.25 11.91
N ILE A 191 4.53 -2.43 12.25
CA ILE A 191 3.39 -1.85 11.54
C ILE A 191 2.48 -1.16 12.55
N SER A 192 1.93 -1.94 13.48
CA SER A 192 0.99 -1.51 14.51
C SER A 192 0.95 -2.56 15.62
N ASP A 193 0.52 -2.16 16.81
CA ASP A 193 0.18 -3.09 17.90
C ASP A 193 -1.24 -3.67 17.75
N SER A 194 -2.09 -3.06 16.92
CA SER A 194 -3.51 -3.44 16.74
C SER A 194 -3.77 -4.36 15.55
N PHE A 195 -2.85 -4.43 14.59
CA PHE A 195 -2.93 -5.30 13.42
C PHE A 195 -1.54 -5.72 12.94
N GLU A 196 -1.44 -6.88 12.29
CA GLU A 196 -0.18 -7.51 11.93
C GLU A 196 0.25 -7.25 10.46
N GLY A 197 -0.58 -6.53 9.69
CA GLY A 197 -0.30 -6.14 8.31
C GLY A 197 -1.36 -5.25 7.65
N LEU A 198 -1.02 -4.77 6.46
CA LEU A 198 -1.85 -3.96 5.56
C LEU A 198 -2.25 -4.81 4.36
N LEU A 199 -3.54 -4.86 4.03
CA LEU A 199 -4.04 -5.42 2.76
C LEU A 199 -4.07 -4.30 1.73
N GLY A 200 -3.21 -4.42 0.73
CA GLY A 200 -3.10 -3.47 -0.38
C GLY A 200 -4.11 -3.74 -1.49
N LEU A 201 -3.95 -3.02 -2.59
CA LEU A 201 -4.78 -3.17 -3.77
C LEU A 201 -4.60 -4.52 -4.49
N ASP A 202 -3.46 -5.17 -4.32
CA ASP A 202 -3.19 -6.54 -4.79
C ASP A 202 -4.21 -7.57 -4.29
N PHE A 203 -4.68 -7.44 -3.04
CA PHE A 203 -5.77 -8.26 -2.50
C PHE A 203 -7.15 -7.77 -2.96
N VAL A 204 -7.37 -6.46 -2.93
CA VAL A 204 -8.71 -5.86 -3.09
C VAL A 204 -9.18 -5.84 -4.56
N SER A 205 -8.27 -5.80 -5.52
CA SER A 205 -8.56 -5.58 -6.95
C SER A 205 -9.45 -6.64 -7.61
N ASN A 206 -9.50 -7.87 -7.08
CA ASN A 206 -10.38 -8.93 -7.58
C ASN A 206 -11.85 -8.81 -7.12
N TYR A 207 -12.14 -7.83 -6.26
CA TYR A 207 -13.45 -7.62 -5.66
C TYR A 207 -13.92 -6.18 -5.81
N SER A 208 -15.23 -5.99 -5.97
CA SER A 208 -15.83 -4.71 -5.59
C SER A 208 -15.93 -4.67 -4.07
N MET A 209 -15.34 -3.68 -3.43
CA MET A 209 -15.31 -3.54 -1.98
C MET A 209 -16.16 -2.34 -1.52
N THR A 210 -17.05 -2.57 -0.56
CA THR A 210 -17.82 -1.51 0.11
C THR A 210 -17.62 -1.55 1.62
N ILE A 211 -17.36 -0.41 2.25
CA ILE A 211 -17.30 -0.27 3.71
C ILE A 211 -18.64 0.26 4.22
N ASP A 212 -19.42 -0.60 4.87
CA ASP A 212 -20.64 -0.22 5.60
C ASP A 212 -20.27 0.14 7.05
N SER A 213 -20.03 1.43 7.28
CA SER A 213 -19.66 1.96 8.60
C SER A 213 -20.82 2.01 9.60
N LYS A 214 -22.08 1.82 9.17
CA LYS A 214 -23.21 1.73 10.10
C LYS A 214 -23.31 0.33 10.68
N ARG A 215 -23.09 -0.69 9.84
CA ARG A 215 -23.12 -2.11 10.23
C ARG A 215 -21.77 -2.64 10.70
N MET A 216 -20.69 -1.86 10.53
CA MET A 216 -19.32 -2.28 10.81
C MET A 216 -18.89 -3.48 9.96
N MET A 217 -19.31 -3.48 8.68
CA MET A 217 -19.05 -4.56 7.73
C MET A 217 -18.25 -4.05 6.54
N VAL A 218 -17.30 -4.86 6.08
CA VAL A 218 -16.74 -4.78 4.74
C VAL A 218 -17.48 -5.79 3.88
N VAL A 219 -17.92 -5.35 2.71
CA VAL A 219 -18.64 -6.17 1.73
C VAL A 219 -17.72 -6.36 0.53
N PHE A 220 -17.39 -7.60 0.22
CA PHE A 220 -16.68 -7.98 -1.00
C PHE A 220 -17.66 -8.63 -1.97
N GLU A 221 -17.74 -8.10 -3.18
CA GLU A 221 -18.52 -8.67 -4.28
C GLU A 221 -17.57 -9.15 -5.37
N GLU A 222 -17.60 -10.46 -5.65
CA GLU A 222 -16.71 -11.12 -6.61
C GLU A 222 -16.91 -10.53 -8.01
N LEU A 223 -15.85 -9.99 -8.61
CA LEU A 223 -15.92 -9.50 -9.98
C LEU A 223 -16.00 -10.68 -10.96
N PRO A 224 -16.68 -10.52 -12.10
CA PRO A 224 -16.67 -11.54 -13.14
C PRO A 224 -15.25 -11.87 -13.58
N LEU A 225 -14.97 -13.15 -13.82
CA LEU A 225 -13.70 -13.58 -14.40
C LEU A 225 -13.45 -12.82 -15.70
N ASN A 226 -12.29 -12.18 -15.80
CA ASN A 226 -11.83 -11.54 -17.01
C ASN A 226 -10.86 -12.49 -17.73
N PRO A 227 -11.22 -13.01 -18.93
CA PRO A 227 -10.32 -13.86 -19.72
C PRO A 227 -8.97 -13.19 -20.04
N ASP A 228 -8.95 -11.85 -20.09
CA ASP A 228 -7.74 -11.07 -20.32
C ASP A 228 -6.92 -10.86 -19.03
N HIS A 229 -7.30 -11.45 -17.90
CA HIS A 229 -6.58 -11.35 -16.62
C HIS A 229 -6.30 -12.75 -16.06
N PRO A 230 -5.39 -13.53 -16.67
CA PRO A 230 -5.02 -14.85 -16.16
C PRO A 230 -4.51 -14.75 -14.71
N GLY A 231 -5.01 -15.63 -13.83
CA GLY A 231 -4.73 -15.59 -12.39
C GLY A 231 -5.27 -14.36 -11.66
N GLY A 232 -6.20 -13.60 -12.27
CA GLY A 232 -6.77 -12.38 -11.68
C GLY A 232 -5.92 -11.12 -11.87
N HIS A 233 -4.87 -11.19 -12.69
CA HIS A 233 -3.94 -10.08 -12.87
C HIS A 233 -3.81 -9.65 -14.33
N ASP A 234 -3.65 -8.36 -14.55
CA ASP A 234 -3.40 -7.80 -15.88
C ASP A 234 -1.95 -7.99 -16.35
N LYS A 235 -1.68 -7.60 -17.60
CA LYS A 235 -0.35 -7.70 -18.21
C LYS A 235 0.72 -6.93 -17.44
N GLU A 236 0.37 -5.75 -16.92
CA GLU A 236 1.32 -4.88 -16.24
C GLU A 236 1.78 -5.52 -14.93
N TRP A 237 0.86 -6.04 -14.14
CA TRP A 237 1.17 -6.79 -12.92
C TRP A 237 2.11 -7.97 -13.22
N TRP A 238 1.81 -8.79 -14.22
CA TRP A 238 2.65 -9.94 -14.59
C TRP A 238 4.05 -9.50 -15.00
N THR A 239 4.13 -8.55 -15.94
CA THR A 239 5.41 -8.08 -16.48
C THR A 239 6.26 -7.44 -15.37
N ASN A 240 5.66 -6.63 -14.49
CA ASN A 240 6.37 -5.96 -13.40
C ASN A 240 6.99 -6.95 -12.42
N HIS A 241 6.26 -7.99 -12.00
CA HIS A 241 6.80 -8.98 -11.06
C HIS A 241 7.86 -9.88 -11.70
N PHE A 242 7.70 -10.24 -12.98
CA PHE A 242 8.73 -10.98 -13.72
C PHE A 242 10.01 -10.15 -13.84
N MET A 243 9.90 -8.88 -14.24
CA MET A 243 11.03 -7.96 -14.31
C MET A 243 11.68 -7.77 -12.93
N GLU A 244 10.90 -7.52 -11.88
CA GLU A 244 11.41 -7.32 -10.51
C GLU A 244 12.29 -8.48 -10.05
N PHE A 245 11.78 -9.70 -10.11
CA PHE A 245 12.52 -10.88 -9.63
C PHE A 245 13.69 -11.22 -10.55
N ALA A 246 13.54 -11.08 -11.86
CA ALA A 246 14.63 -11.31 -12.82
C ALA A 246 15.77 -10.31 -12.69
N ASP A 247 15.46 -9.02 -12.53
CA ASP A 247 16.43 -7.96 -12.26
C ASP A 247 17.16 -8.23 -10.95
N SER A 248 16.43 -8.59 -9.90
CA SER A 248 17.01 -8.88 -8.59
C SER A 248 17.98 -10.05 -8.68
N ARG A 249 17.56 -11.15 -9.32
CA ARG A 249 18.42 -12.32 -9.58
C ARG A 249 19.68 -11.92 -10.34
N SER A 250 19.54 -11.16 -11.43
CA SER A 250 20.66 -10.76 -12.29
C SER A 250 21.64 -9.83 -11.56
N LYS A 251 21.13 -8.84 -10.80
CA LYS A 251 21.94 -7.90 -10.01
C LYS A 251 22.70 -8.61 -8.89
N TRP A 252 22.05 -9.51 -8.15
CA TRP A 252 22.72 -10.28 -7.10
C TRP A 252 23.77 -11.24 -7.65
N LYS A 253 23.51 -11.87 -8.81
CA LYS A 253 24.50 -12.70 -9.52
C LYS A 253 25.74 -11.90 -9.90
N ALA A 254 25.55 -10.78 -10.59
CA ALA A 254 26.66 -9.92 -11.02
C ALA A 254 27.47 -9.39 -9.83
N TYR A 255 26.81 -9.04 -8.72
CA TYR A 255 27.48 -8.62 -7.51
C TYR A 255 28.31 -9.75 -6.87
N GLY A 256 27.77 -10.97 -6.81
CA GLY A 256 28.49 -12.16 -6.34
C GLY A 256 29.72 -12.47 -7.18
N GLU A 257 29.61 -12.43 -8.51
CA GLU A 257 30.72 -12.64 -9.45
C GLU A 257 31.81 -11.56 -9.32
N ALA A 258 31.41 -10.30 -9.13
CA ALA A 258 32.35 -9.20 -8.90
C ALA A 258 33.13 -9.37 -7.59
N LEU A 259 32.47 -9.84 -6.52
CA LEU A 259 33.12 -10.16 -5.25
C LEU A 259 34.06 -11.35 -5.38
N GLU A 260 33.66 -12.39 -6.12
CA GLU A 260 34.50 -13.56 -6.38
C GLU A 260 35.81 -13.18 -7.07
N LYS A 261 35.72 -12.38 -8.13
CA LYS A 261 36.89 -11.85 -8.84
C LYS A 261 37.79 -11.05 -7.90
N LYS A 262 37.20 -10.15 -7.10
CA LYS A 262 37.95 -9.34 -6.12
C LYS A 262 38.68 -10.22 -5.09
N ILE A 263 38.03 -11.27 -4.59
CA ILE A 263 38.61 -12.21 -3.62
C ILE A 263 39.77 -12.97 -4.27
N HIS A 264 39.58 -13.48 -5.49
CA HIS A 264 40.61 -14.21 -6.24
C HIS A 264 41.85 -13.34 -6.52
N ASP A 265 41.64 -12.07 -6.91
CA ASP A 265 42.72 -11.13 -7.22
C ASP A 265 43.46 -10.63 -5.97
N SER A 266 42.86 -10.74 -4.77
CA SER A 266 43.48 -10.31 -3.51
C SER A 266 44.45 -11.37 -2.94
N MET A 267 45.74 -11.27 -3.26
CA MET A 267 46.80 -12.16 -2.73
C MET A 267 47.13 -11.96 -1.22
N GLN A 268 46.62 -10.92 -0.55
CA GLN A 268 46.90 -10.62 0.85
C GLN A 268 45.60 -10.52 1.66
N SER A 269 45.47 -11.44 2.63
CA SER A 269 44.40 -11.57 3.62
C SER A 269 42.99 -11.30 3.08
N ILE A 270 42.30 -12.36 2.66
CA ILE A 270 40.86 -12.34 2.44
C ILE A 270 40.21 -11.83 3.74
N GLY A 271 39.69 -10.60 3.71
CA GLY A 271 38.93 -10.08 4.83
C GLY A 271 37.67 -10.93 5.00
N ASN A 272 37.41 -11.43 6.21
CA ASN A 272 36.19 -12.17 6.56
C ASN A 272 34.92 -11.46 6.04
N GLU A 273 34.95 -10.13 5.94
CA GLU A 273 33.87 -9.30 5.39
C GLU A 273 33.56 -9.51 3.90
N ASP A 274 34.56 -9.71 3.03
CA ASP A 274 34.29 -9.91 1.59
C ASP A 274 33.70 -11.31 1.35
N LEU A 275 34.14 -12.32 2.11
CA LEU A 275 33.52 -13.66 2.09
C LEU A 275 32.07 -13.61 2.57
N LYS A 276 31.77 -12.88 3.65
CA LYS A 276 30.40 -12.68 4.13
C LYS A 276 29.52 -11.99 3.10
N LYS A 277 30.02 -10.93 2.45
CA LYS A 277 29.30 -10.24 1.37
C LYS A 277 29.01 -11.16 0.19
N LYS A 278 29.98 -12.00 -0.19
CA LYS A 278 29.77 -12.96 -1.28
C LYS A 278 28.72 -14.00 -0.89
N ALA A 279 28.83 -14.59 0.30
CA ALA A 279 27.85 -15.54 0.80
C ALA A 279 26.43 -14.93 0.88
N PHE A 280 26.33 -13.67 1.30
CA PHE A 280 25.08 -12.92 1.30
C PHE A 280 24.55 -12.70 -0.13
N ALA A 281 25.39 -12.28 -1.08
CA ALA A 281 24.99 -12.10 -2.47
C ALA A 281 24.50 -13.41 -3.11
N ASP A 282 25.23 -14.51 -2.90
CA ASP A 282 24.86 -15.85 -3.38
C ASP A 282 23.53 -16.31 -2.76
N PHE A 283 23.31 -16.00 -1.48
CA PHE A 283 22.04 -16.25 -0.81
C PHE A 283 20.90 -15.44 -1.46
N GLN A 284 21.07 -14.13 -1.65
CA GLN A 284 20.06 -13.27 -2.25
C GLN A 284 19.75 -13.62 -3.71
N TYR A 285 20.75 -14.06 -4.48
CA TYR A 285 20.56 -14.64 -5.81
C TYR A 285 19.58 -15.83 -5.76
N LYS A 286 19.81 -16.78 -4.84
CA LYS A 286 18.94 -17.95 -4.67
C LYS A 286 17.53 -17.57 -4.22
N GLU A 287 17.40 -16.58 -3.33
CA GLU A 287 16.08 -16.12 -2.91
C GLU A 287 15.29 -15.45 -4.05
N ALA A 288 15.95 -14.65 -4.89
CA ALA A 288 15.32 -14.08 -6.09
C ALA A 288 14.94 -15.16 -7.11
N GLU A 289 15.80 -16.17 -7.31
CA GLU A 289 15.53 -17.32 -8.18
C GLU A 289 14.30 -18.11 -7.70
N LYS A 290 14.16 -18.36 -6.38
CA LYS A 290 12.98 -19.01 -5.81
C LYS A 290 11.68 -18.25 -6.09
N LEU A 291 11.68 -16.93 -5.90
CA LEU A 291 10.50 -16.09 -6.17
C LEU A 291 10.14 -16.09 -7.66
N LEU A 292 11.15 -15.99 -8.54
CA LEU A 292 10.96 -16.05 -9.99
C LEU A 292 10.42 -17.41 -10.45
N ASP A 293 10.95 -18.50 -9.91
CA ASP A 293 10.47 -19.86 -10.21
C ASP A 293 9.04 -20.08 -9.70
N LYS A 294 8.71 -19.55 -8.51
CA LYS A 294 7.36 -19.59 -7.95
C LYS A 294 6.38 -18.83 -8.85
N LEU A 295 6.76 -17.64 -9.30
CA LEU A 295 5.99 -16.86 -10.28
C LEU A 295 5.83 -17.59 -11.61
N GLY A 296 6.88 -18.25 -12.11
CA GLY A 296 6.84 -19.05 -13.33
C GLY A 296 5.88 -20.24 -13.24
N ARG A 297 5.82 -20.92 -12.10
CA ARG A 297 4.84 -22.00 -11.83
C ARG A 297 3.41 -21.45 -11.80
N TYR A 298 3.17 -20.40 -11.02
CA TYR A 298 1.86 -19.75 -10.93
C TYR A 298 1.35 -19.23 -12.29
N ALA A 299 2.24 -18.65 -13.09
CA ALA A 299 1.94 -18.21 -14.44
C ALA A 299 1.54 -19.39 -15.36
N SER A 300 2.23 -20.52 -15.22
CA SER A 300 1.95 -21.73 -16.00
C SER A 300 0.61 -22.36 -15.64
N GLU A 301 0.30 -22.44 -14.35
CA GLU A 301 -0.99 -22.92 -13.83
C GLU A 301 -2.16 -22.05 -14.31
N ASN A 302 -1.93 -20.75 -14.47
CA ASN A 302 -2.93 -19.78 -14.92
C ASN A 302 -2.91 -19.47 -16.42
N SER A 303 -2.16 -20.24 -17.23
CA SER A 303 -2.10 -20.08 -18.69
C SER A 303 -1.71 -18.66 -19.15
N VAL A 304 -0.83 -17.97 -18.40
CA VAL A 304 -0.38 -16.61 -18.72
C VAL A 304 0.39 -16.61 -20.06
N PRO A 305 0.14 -15.67 -20.98
CA PRO A 305 0.87 -15.62 -22.25
C PRO A 305 2.39 -15.49 -22.05
N THR A 306 3.19 -16.13 -22.91
CA THR A 306 4.66 -16.16 -22.75
C THR A 306 5.28 -14.77 -22.89
N GLU A 307 4.69 -13.93 -23.74
CA GLU A 307 5.11 -12.54 -23.96
C GLU A 307 4.87 -11.62 -22.76
N TRP A 308 4.12 -12.05 -21.74
CA TRP A 308 3.98 -11.32 -20.47
C TRP A 308 5.02 -11.76 -19.43
N ARG A 309 5.75 -12.84 -19.71
CA ARG A 309 6.77 -13.43 -18.83
C ARG A 309 8.20 -13.08 -19.23
N GLN A 310 8.36 -12.23 -20.25
CA GLN A 310 9.67 -11.89 -20.81
C GLN A 310 10.38 -10.83 -19.96
N TYR A 311 11.67 -11.05 -19.71
CA TYR A 311 12.58 -10.20 -18.95
C TYR A 311 14.02 -10.41 -19.43
#